data_AF-A0A411MLQ1-F1
#
_entry.id   AF-A0A411MLQ1-F1
#
_cell.length_a   1.000
_cell.length_b   1.000
_cell.length_c   1.000
_cell.angle_alpha   90.00
_cell.angle_beta   90.00
_cell.angle_gamma   90.00
#
_symmetry.space_group_name_H-M   'P 1'
#
loop_
_entity.id
_entity.type
_entity.pdbx_description
1 polymer ?
#
loop_
_entity_poly.entity_id
_entity_poly.type
_entity_poly.pdbx_seq_one_letter_code
_entity_poly.pdbx_strand_id
1 'polypeptide(L)'
;MYLTEHFTLEELTVSETAARRGIDNQPDPRALDNLRRLCATLEQVRELVGAPVLISSGFRALALNEAIGGSSGSAHIEGLAADFNVPGLTPAALARWVADSHLLFDQLILEYDQWVHLSVASGQQRRQVLTVRNGSGILPGLV
;
A
#
# COMPACT_ATOMS: atom_id res chain seq x y z
N MET A 1 14.98 -4.39 -9.78
CA MET A 1 15.93 -3.49 -9.05
C MET A 1 15.45 -3.34 -7.62
N TYR A 2 16.36 -3.26 -6.64
CA TYR A 2 15.98 -2.95 -5.25
C TYR A 2 15.63 -1.47 -5.10
N LEU A 3 14.55 -1.18 -4.37
CA LEU A 3 14.13 0.17 -3.96
C LEU A 3 14.65 0.48 -2.55
N THR A 4 14.65 -0.53 -1.67
CA THR A 4 15.30 -0.56 -0.35
C THR A 4 15.92 -1.95 -0.13
N GLU A 5 16.34 -2.28 1.09
CA GLU A 5 17.00 -3.55 1.41
C GLU A 5 16.12 -4.77 1.10
N HIS A 6 14.83 -4.71 1.45
CA HIS A 6 13.91 -5.84 1.31
C HIS A 6 12.91 -5.69 0.18
N PHE A 7 12.74 -4.47 -0.36
CA PHE A 7 11.72 -4.20 -1.37
C PHE A 7 12.31 -3.93 -2.76
N THR A 8 11.68 -4.47 -3.80
CA THR A 8 12.10 -4.33 -5.20
C THR A 8 11.04 -3.64 -6.06
N LEU A 9 11.46 -3.03 -7.17
CA LEU A 9 10.52 -2.44 -8.12
C LEU A 9 9.54 -3.48 -8.71
N GLU A 10 9.99 -4.72 -8.90
CA GLU A 10 9.19 -5.77 -9.52
C GLU A 10 7.99 -6.16 -8.64
N GLU A 11 8.21 -6.42 -7.36
CA GLU A 11 7.10 -6.71 -6.43
C GLU A 11 6.15 -5.51 -6.23
N LEU A 12 6.63 -4.27 -6.37
CA LEU A 12 5.80 -3.07 -6.26
C LEU A 12 5.04 -2.75 -7.56
N THR A 13 5.33 -3.43 -8.67
CA THR A 13 4.71 -3.17 -9.98
C THR A 13 4.05 -4.40 -10.60
N VAL A 14 4.24 -5.59 -10.03
CA VAL A 14 3.62 -6.82 -10.51
C VAL A 14 2.10 -6.75 -10.42
N SER A 15 1.42 -7.16 -11.47
CA SER A 15 -0.04 -7.26 -11.51
C SER A 15 -0.49 -8.30 -12.51
N GLU A 16 -1.24 -9.30 -12.05
CA GLU A 16 -1.84 -10.31 -12.93
C GLU A 16 -2.82 -9.69 -13.93
N THR A 17 -3.58 -8.67 -13.50
CA THR A 17 -4.51 -7.95 -14.39
C THR A 17 -3.75 -7.22 -15.48
N ALA A 18 -2.63 -6.55 -15.14
CA ALA A 18 -1.80 -5.88 -16.13
C ALA A 18 -1.24 -6.88 -17.15
N ALA A 19 -0.67 -7.99 -16.67
CA ALA A 19 -0.15 -9.05 -17.53
C ALA A 19 -1.21 -9.64 -18.45
N ARG A 20 -2.41 -9.96 -17.93
CA ARG A 20 -3.52 -10.53 -18.71
C ARG A 20 -4.07 -9.57 -19.75
N ARG A 21 -4.05 -8.26 -19.46
CA ARG A 21 -4.60 -7.22 -20.34
C ARG A 21 -3.53 -6.53 -21.20
N GLY A 22 -2.25 -6.92 -21.09
CA GLY A 22 -1.15 -6.26 -21.80
C GLY A 22 -0.96 -4.79 -21.41
N ILE A 23 -1.28 -4.43 -20.16
CA ILE A 23 -1.11 -3.06 -19.64
C ILE A 23 0.33 -2.90 -19.18
N ASP A 24 0.98 -1.83 -19.63
CA ASP A 24 2.27 -1.40 -19.10
C ASP A 24 2.08 -0.75 -17.72
N ASN A 25 2.63 -1.38 -16.69
CA ASN A 25 2.58 -0.90 -15.29
C ASN A 25 3.94 -0.37 -14.81
N GLN A 26 4.73 0.23 -15.71
CA GLN A 26 5.99 0.87 -15.34
C GLN A 26 5.75 2.27 -14.73
N PRO A 27 6.36 2.58 -13.57
CA PRO A 27 6.29 3.92 -13.00
C PRO A 27 7.19 4.90 -13.75
N ASP A 28 6.75 6.15 -13.81
CA ASP A 28 7.61 7.26 -14.23
C ASP A 28 8.66 7.58 -13.13
N PRO A 29 9.66 8.45 -13.42
CA PRO A 29 10.68 8.79 -12.42
C PRO A 29 10.15 9.37 -11.11
N ARG A 30 9.02 10.11 -11.15
CA ARG A 30 8.42 10.69 -9.95
C ARG A 30 7.76 9.60 -9.10
N ALA A 31 7.00 8.71 -9.72
CA ALA A 31 6.40 7.56 -9.05
C ALA A 31 7.48 6.62 -8.50
N LEU A 32 8.62 6.46 -9.18
CA LEU A 32 9.75 5.68 -8.70
C LEU A 32 10.37 6.27 -7.42
N ASP A 33 10.51 7.59 -7.34
CA ASP A 33 10.99 8.27 -6.13
C ASP A 33 9.99 8.16 -4.97
N ASN A 34 8.70 8.23 -5.27
CA ASN A 34 7.64 8.00 -4.30
C ASN A 34 7.65 6.57 -3.77
N LEU A 35 7.84 5.57 -4.64
CA LEU A 35 7.95 4.17 -4.25
C LEU A 35 9.12 3.94 -3.29
N ARG A 36 10.27 4.61 -3.48
CA ARG A 36 11.39 4.54 -2.53
C ARG A 36 11.01 5.07 -1.14
N ARG A 37 10.26 6.17 -1.08
CA ARG A 37 9.77 6.74 0.18
C ARG A 37 8.78 5.81 0.86
N LEU A 38 7.84 5.26 0.10
CA LEU A 38 6.90 4.26 0.58
C LEU A 38 7.62 3.03 1.15
N CYS A 39 8.58 2.48 0.40
CA CYS A 39 9.37 1.33 0.83
C CYS A 39 10.13 1.62 2.12
N ALA A 40 10.67 2.82 2.32
CA ALA A 40 11.32 3.20 3.58
C ALA A 40 10.34 3.18 4.79
N THR A 41 9.06 3.47 4.58
CA THR A 41 8.02 3.27 5.61
C THR A 41 7.68 1.79 5.80
N LEU A 42 7.62 1.01 4.71
CA LEU A 42 7.36 -0.43 4.77
C LEU A 42 8.49 -1.21 5.46
N GLU A 43 9.75 -0.75 5.37
CA GLU A 43 10.86 -1.32 6.13
C GLU A 43 10.64 -1.14 7.64
N GLN A 44 10.14 0.02 8.06
CA GLN A 44 9.81 0.25 9.47
C GLN A 44 8.61 -0.59 9.93
N VAL A 45 7.63 -0.85 9.05
CA VAL A 45 6.55 -1.80 9.34
C VAL A 45 7.11 -3.21 9.50
N ARG A 46 8.01 -3.64 8.60
CA ARG A 46 8.70 -4.94 8.67
C ARG A 46 9.47 -5.11 9.98
N GLU A 47 10.21 -4.08 10.40
CA GLU A 47 10.94 -4.05 11.67
C GLU A 47 9.99 -4.12 12.87
N LEU A 48 8.93 -3.31 12.86
CA LEU A 48 7.92 -3.26 13.93
C LEU A 48 7.28 -4.62 14.20
N VAL A 49 6.92 -5.36 13.14
CA VAL A 49 6.25 -6.67 13.25
C VAL A 49 7.23 -7.84 13.33
N GLY A 50 8.52 -7.61 13.06
CA GLY A 50 9.56 -8.64 13.08
C GLY A 50 9.38 -9.75 12.04
N ALA A 51 8.63 -9.49 10.97
CA ALA A 51 8.25 -10.50 9.97
C ALA A 51 8.16 -9.91 8.55
N PRO A 52 8.26 -10.74 7.50
CA PRO A 52 8.18 -10.25 6.13
C PRO A 52 6.84 -9.58 5.79
N VAL A 53 6.91 -8.41 5.15
CA VAL A 53 5.77 -7.72 4.54
C VAL A 53 5.62 -8.22 3.11
N LEU A 54 4.48 -8.82 2.79
CA LEU A 54 4.16 -9.35 1.47
C LEU A 54 3.27 -8.38 0.72
N ILE A 55 3.83 -7.73 -0.30
CA ILE A 55 3.12 -6.78 -1.15
C ILE A 55 2.21 -7.53 -2.12
N SER A 56 0.93 -7.17 -2.14
CA SER A 56 -0.05 -7.68 -3.11
C SER A 56 -0.35 -6.67 -4.22
N SER A 57 -0.19 -5.37 -3.95
CA SER A 57 -0.40 -4.30 -4.91
C SER A 57 0.37 -3.04 -4.50
N GLY A 58 1.20 -2.50 -5.39
CA GLY A 58 1.99 -1.29 -5.19
C GLY A 58 1.59 -0.19 -6.19
N PHE A 59 2.51 0.25 -7.04
CA PHE A 59 2.19 1.21 -8.09
C PHE A 59 1.13 0.69 -9.07
N ARG A 60 0.22 1.57 -9.46
CA ARG A 60 -0.79 1.31 -10.50
C ARG A 60 -0.80 2.43 -11.53
N ALA A 61 -0.32 2.16 -12.74
CA ALA A 61 -0.55 3.03 -13.88
C ALA A 61 -2.05 3.31 -14.06
N LEU A 62 -2.40 4.47 -14.60
CA LEU A 62 -3.81 4.90 -14.68
C LEU A 62 -4.72 3.84 -15.33
N ALA A 63 -4.27 3.26 -16.44
CA ALA A 63 -4.99 2.20 -17.15
C ALA A 63 -5.20 0.95 -16.28
N LEU A 64 -4.22 0.56 -15.45
CA LEU A 64 -4.37 -0.55 -14.51
C LEU A 64 -5.36 -0.20 -13.40
N ASN A 65 -5.21 0.99 -12.82
CA ASN A 65 -6.07 1.45 -11.74
C ASN A 65 -7.55 1.48 -12.18
N GLU A 66 -7.83 2.03 -13.35
CA GLU A 66 -9.18 2.00 -13.96
C GLU A 66 -9.66 0.58 -14.25
N ALA A 67 -8.79 -0.28 -14.80
CA ALA A 67 -9.10 -1.66 -15.14
C ALA A 67 -9.55 -2.52 -13.94
N ILE A 68 -9.10 -2.19 -12.73
CA ILE A 68 -9.47 -2.86 -11.47
C ILE A 68 -10.50 -2.08 -10.65
N GLY A 69 -11.06 -0.99 -11.18
CA GLY A 69 -12.06 -0.18 -10.50
C GLY A 69 -11.53 0.70 -9.37
N GLY A 70 -10.23 1.03 -9.39
CA GLY A 70 -9.61 1.95 -8.43
C GLY A 70 -10.12 3.39 -8.59
N SER A 71 -10.07 4.15 -7.49
CA SER A 71 -10.40 5.59 -7.49
C SER A 71 -9.39 6.39 -8.31
N SER A 72 -9.86 7.43 -9.02
CA SER A 72 -9.00 8.34 -9.79
C SER A 72 -8.02 9.14 -8.93
N GLY A 73 -8.32 9.34 -7.64
CA GLY A 73 -7.45 9.97 -6.66
C GLY A 73 -6.61 8.99 -5.84
N SER A 74 -6.39 7.76 -6.34
CA SER A 74 -5.68 6.72 -5.58
C SER A 74 -4.18 7.02 -5.45
N ALA A 75 -3.65 6.93 -4.23
CA ALA A 75 -2.22 7.08 -3.96
C ALA A 75 -1.35 6.01 -4.66
N HIS A 76 -1.92 4.88 -5.08
CA HIS A 76 -1.20 3.88 -5.89
C HIS A 76 -0.77 4.45 -7.25
N ILE A 77 -1.56 5.36 -7.84
CA ILE A 77 -1.22 6.00 -9.13
C ILE A 77 0.03 6.87 -8.99
N GLU A 78 0.23 7.44 -7.80
CA GLU A 78 1.39 8.27 -7.51
C GLU A 78 2.61 7.46 -7.00
N GLY A 79 2.49 6.14 -6.86
CA GLY A 79 3.54 5.31 -6.23
C GLY A 79 3.68 5.55 -4.72
N LEU A 80 2.63 6.06 -4.08
CA LEU A 80 2.61 6.49 -2.68
C LEU A 80 1.85 5.51 -1.77
N ALA A 81 1.36 4.38 -2.28
CA ALA A 81 0.65 3.41 -1.48
C ALA A 81 0.96 1.95 -1.86
N ALA A 82 0.78 1.07 -0.88
CA ALA A 82 0.83 -0.37 -1.06
C ALA A 82 -0.25 -1.08 -0.24
N ASP A 83 -0.75 -2.17 -0.81
CA ASP A 83 -1.60 -3.16 -0.19
C ASP A 83 -0.73 -4.36 0.18
N PHE A 84 -0.84 -4.85 1.42
CA PHE A 84 0.03 -5.91 1.92
C PHE A 84 -0.56 -6.72 3.07
N ASN A 85 0.10 -7.85 3.33
CA ASN A 85 -0.13 -8.72 4.47
C ASN A 85 1.19 -9.12 5.13
N VAL A 86 1.12 -9.62 6.36
CA VAL A 86 2.27 -10.18 7.09
C VAL A 86 1.90 -11.58 7.57
N PRO A 87 2.67 -12.63 7.19
CA PRO A 87 2.40 -13.99 7.65
C PRO A 87 2.37 -14.08 9.17
N GLY A 88 1.38 -14.80 9.71
CA GLY A 88 1.18 -14.95 11.15
C GLY A 88 0.37 -13.82 11.81
N LEU A 89 0.02 -12.77 11.08
CA LEU A 89 -0.88 -11.71 11.55
C LEU A 89 -2.15 -11.66 10.70
N THR A 90 -3.31 -11.48 11.34
CA THR A 90 -4.51 -11.09 10.61
C THR A 90 -4.38 -9.65 10.12
N PRO A 91 -5.05 -9.25 9.03
CA PRO A 91 -5.02 -7.87 8.55
C PRO A 91 -5.44 -6.86 9.62
N ALA A 92 -6.44 -7.20 10.43
CA ALA A 92 -6.89 -6.35 11.54
C ALA A 92 -5.83 -6.21 12.64
N ALA A 93 -5.13 -7.29 12.99
CA ALA A 93 -4.03 -7.23 13.95
C ALA A 93 -2.87 -6.39 13.40
N LEU A 94 -2.48 -6.63 12.14
CA LEU A 94 -1.43 -5.85 11.47
C LEU A 94 -1.76 -4.35 11.43
N ALA A 95 -2.98 -4.00 11.03
CA ALA A 95 -3.43 -2.61 11.04
C ALA A 95 -3.37 -2.01 12.45
N ARG A 96 -3.77 -2.77 13.49
CA ARG A 96 -3.68 -2.31 14.87
C ARG A 96 -2.24 -2.02 15.30
N TRP A 97 -1.31 -2.93 15.02
CA TRP A 97 0.11 -2.75 15.32
C TRP A 97 0.67 -1.47 14.71
N VAL A 98 0.38 -1.23 13.42
CA VAL A 98 0.83 -0.01 12.74
C VAL A 98 0.14 1.24 13.31
N ALA A 99 -1.16 1.18 13.57
CA ALA A 99 -1.92 2.30 14.11
C ALA A 99 -1.43 2.74 15.50
N ASP A 100 -1.10 1.79 16.37
CA ASP A 100 -0.66 2.05 17.75
C ASP A 100 0.83 2.44 17.85
N SER A 101 1.58 2.32 16.74
CA SER A 101 3.01 2.66 16.67
C SER A 101 3.27 4.17 16.54
N HIS A 102 4.56 4.55 16.50
CA HIS A 102 5.01 5.90 16.16
C HIS A 102 5.24 6.13 14.67
N LEU A 103 4.96 5.13 13.82
CA LEU A 103 5.20 5.24 12.38
C LEU A 103 4.39 6.37 11.78
N LEU A 104 5.04 7.12 10.89
CA LEU A 104 4.42 8.19 10.12
C LEU A 104 3.91 7.63 8.80
N PHE A 105 2.61 7.73 8.60
CA PHE A 105 1.91 7.35 7.39
C PHE A 105 0.78 8.36 7.13
N ASP A 106 0.35 8.46 5.89
CA ASP A 106 -0.74 9.35 5.53
C ASP A 106 -2.09 8.70 5.81
N GLN A 107 -2.36 7.55 5.21
CA GLN A 107 -3.53 6.73 5.50
C GLN A 107 -3.13 5.28 5.78
N LEU A 108 -3.84 4.67 6.73
CA LEU A 108 -3.80 3.25 7.03
C LEU A 108 -5.24 2.75 6.98
N ILE A 109 -5.53 1.84 6.06
CA ILE A 109 -6.88 1.37 5.81
C ILE A 109 -6.90 -0.15 5.93
N LEU A 110 -7.78 -0.67 6.79
CA LEU A 110 -8.14 -2.08 6.77
C LEU A 110 -9.17 -2.30 5.67
N GLU A 111 -8.76 -2.89 4.56
CA GLU A 111 -9.62 -3.09 3.39
C GLU A 111 -10.21 -4.49 3.36
N TYR A 112 -11.54 -4.54 3.41
CA TYR A 112 -12.39 -5.73 3.31
C TYR A 112 -12.06 -6.83 4.33
N ASP A 113 -11.40 -6.47 5.42
CA ASP A 113 -10.80 -7.40 6.39
C ASP A 113 -9.80 -8.40 5.73
N GLN A 114 -9.29 -8.10 4.54
CA GLN A 114 -8.43 -8.97 3.73
C GLN A 114 -6.97 -8.52 3.69
N TRP A 115 -6.70 -7.21 3.63
CA TRP A 115 -5.33 -6.66 3.63
C TRP A 115 -5.27 -5.29 4.31
N VAL A 116 -4.03 -4.83 4.51
CA VAL A 116 -3.76 -3.47 4.96
C VAL A 116 -3.30 -2.65 3.77
N HIS A 117 -3.98 -1.54 3.55
CA HIS A 117 -3.52 -0.48 2.66
C HIS A 117 -2.78 0.57 3.49
N LEU A 118 -1.57 0.93 3.08
CA LEU A 118 -0.81 2.03 3.68
C LEU A 118 -0.37 2.99 2.59
N SER A 119 -0.59 4.27 2.83
CA SER A 119 -0.09 5.34 1.98
C SER A 119 0.81 6.31 2.74
N VAL A 120 1.67 7.00 2.00
CA VAL A 120 2.48 8.13 2.48
C VAL A 120 2.17 9.37 1.65
N ALA A 121 2.26 10.55 2.26
CA ALA A 121 2.06 11.82 1.56
C ALA A 121 3.41 12.44 1.15
N SER A 122 3.38 13.31 0.13
CA SER A 122 4.54 14.17 -0.17
C SER A 122 4.78 15.26 0.88
N GLY A 123 3.79 15.53 1.74
CA GLY A 123 3.84 16.54 2.80
C GLY A 123 3.65 15.95 4.19
N GLN A 124 2.84 16.61 5.02
CA GLN A 124 2.54 16.15 6.36
C GLN A 124 1.74 14.84 6.32
N GLN A 125 2.22 13.86 7.08
CA GLN A 125 1.55 12.57 7.25
C GLN A 125 0.36 12.73 8.18
N ARG A 126 -0.86 12.52 7.67
CA ARG A 126 -2.11 12.73 8.44
C ARG A 126 -2.33 11.69 9.54
N ARG A 127 -1.68 10.53 9.46
CA ARG A 127 -1.93 9.35 10.30
C ARG A 127 -3.41 8.98 10.38
N GLN A 128 -4.10 9.06 9.24
CA GLN A 128 -5.53 8.73 9.18
C GLN A 128 -5.71 7.21 9.22
N VAL A 129 -6.52 6.72 10.15
CA VAL A 129 -6.83 5.29 10.28
C VAL A 129 -8.28 5.06 9.87
N LEU A 130 -8.51 4.11 8.96
CA LEU A 130 -9.81 3.86 8.34
C LEU A 130 -10.07 2.35 8.21
N THR A 131 -11.34 2.00 7.96
CA THR A 131 -11.77 0.65 7.58
C THR A 131 -12.73 0.73 6.40
N VAL A 132 -12.62 -0.19 5.46
CA VAL A 132 -13.55 -0.35 4.34
C VAL A 132 -14.12 -1.76 4.37
N ARG A 133 -15.45 -1.88 4.32
CA ARG A 133 -16.17 -3.16 4.23
C ARG A 133 -17.22 -3.12 3.14
N ASN A 134 -17.57 -4.30 2.62
CA ASN A 134 -18.64 -4.44 1.63
C ASN A 134 -19.95 -3.86 2.17
N GLY A 135 -20.49 -2.86 1.46
CA GLY A 135 -21.76 -2.22 1.79
C GLY A 135 -21.73 -1.18 2.91
N SER A 136 -20.58 -0.94 3.56
CA SER A 136 -20.48 0.00 4.71
C SER A 136 -19.82 1.34 4.39
N GLY A 137 -19.26 1.50 3.18
CA GLY A 137 -18.45 2.67 2.83
C GLY A 137 -17.14 2.73 3.62
N ILE A 138 -16.52 3.92 3.68
CA ILE A 138 -15.30 4.19 4.44
C ILE A 138 -15.69 4.61 5.85
N LEU A 139 -15.19 3.90 6.87
CA LEU A 139 -15.44 4.17 8.28
C LEU A 139 -14.16 4.70 8.97
N PRO A 140 -14.27 5.66 9.90
CA PRO A 140 -13.13 6.12 10.67
C PRO A 140 -12.70 5.09 11.72
N GLY A 141 -11.39 4.88 11.84
CA GLY A 141 -10.78 3.95 12.77
C GLY A 141 -10.77 2.50 12.27
N LEU A 142 -10.26 1.61 13.14
CA LEU A 142 -10.30 0.16 12.97
C LEU A 142 -11.54 -0.37 13.71
N VAL A 143 -12.62 -0.58 12.97
CA VAL A 143 -13.97 -0.96 13.47
C VAL A 143 -14.46 -2.22 12.79
#